data_AF-A0A7I9ZXP6-F1
#
_entry.id   AF-A0A7I9ZXP6-F1
#
_cell.length_a   1.000
_cell.length_b   1.000
_cell.length_c   1.000
_cell.angle_alpha   90.00
_cell.angle_beta   90.00
_cell.angle_gamma   90.00
#
_symmetry.space_group_name_H-M   'P 1'
#
loop_
_entity.id
_entity.type
_entity.pdbx_description
1 polymer ?
#
loop_
_entity_poly.entity_id
_entity_poly.type
_entity_poly.pdbx_seq_one_letter_code
_entity_poly.pdbx_strand_id
1 'polypeptide(L)'
;MELARILPDGTVDLRHCTSKECEKYKELKQKGFLEFIPETPPQITLEQIATNSFDIIKERIVQKWNIKANNQYINNQVENLKHKLEESDYQIIKCYEASLLGEKLPYDIKELHAVRQQIRDEINILQKKISNA
;
A
#
# COMPACT_ATOMS: atom_id res chain seq x y z
N MET A 1 -20.04 18.44 17.37
CA MET A 1 -18.67 18.96 17.09
C MET A 1 -17.64 18.05 17.74
N GLU A 2 -16.43 18.01 17.18
CA GLU A 2 -15.39 17.10 17.66
C GLU A 2 -14.20 17.86 18.23
N LEU A 3 -13.70 17.33 19.33
CA LEU A 3 -12.52 17.82 20.03
C LEU A 3 -11.49 16.69 20.09
N ALA A 4 -10.24 17.03 19.85
CA ALA A 4 -9.14 16.08 19.86
C ALA A 4 -8.05 16.52 20.83
N ARG A 5 -7.29 15.54 21.35
CA ARG A 5 -6.02 15.77 22.01
C ARG A 5 -5.03 14.69 21.56
N ILE A 6 -3.84 15.11 21.13
CA ILE A 6 -2.76 14.18 20.80
C ILE A 6 -2.15 13.68 22.11
N LEU A 7 -2.12 12.37 22.28
CA LEU A 7 -1.54 11.69 23.44
C LEU A 7 -0.03 11.51 23.26
N PRO A 8 0.75 11.30 24.35
CA PRO A 8 2.21 11.13 24.27
C PRO A 8 2.67 9.94 23.42
N ASP A 9 1.80 8.93 23.24
CA ASP A 9 2.03 7.77 22.38
C ASP A 9 1.75 8.05 20.88
N GLY A 10 1.36 9.28 20.53
CA GLY A 10 1.03 9.70 19.16
C GLY A 10 -0.40 9.38 18.73
N THR A 11 -1.21 8.75 19.58
CA THR A 11 -2.63 8.51 19.30
C THR A 11 -3.47 9.76 19.58
N VAL A 12 -4.70 9.80 19.06
CA VAL A 12 -5.62 10.94 19.25
C VAL A 12 -6.84 10.52 20.04
N ASP A 13 -7.04 11.17 21.20
CA ASP A 13 -8.28 11.05 21.97
C ASP A 13 -9.34 11.96 21.36
N LEU A 14 -10.32 11.37 20.69
CA LEU A 14 -11.45 12.05 20.07
C LEU A 14 -12.67 12.05 20.98
N ARG A 15 -13.23 13.24 21.21
CA ARG A 15 -14.43 13.45 22.02
C ARG A 15 -15.46 14.27 21.29
N HIS A 16 -16.70 13.79 21.32
CA HIS A 16 -17.84 14.52 20.78
C HIS A 16 -18.50 15.41 21.85
N CYS A 17 -18.81 16.68 21.51
CA CYS A 17 -19.85 17.46 22.22
C CYS A 17 -20.94 17.93 21.26
N THR A 18 -22.12 18.10 21.84
CA THR A 18 -23.34 18.59 21.21
C THR A 18 -23.31 20.10 20.93
N SER A 19 -22.64 20.91 21.75
CA SER A 19 -22.57 22.38 21.58
C SER A 19 -21.27 22.97 22.16
N LYS A 20 -20.87 24.16 21.69
CA LYS A 20 -19.73 24.96 22.22
C LYS A 20 -19.98 25.53 23.62
N GLU A 21 -21.24 25.56 24.05
CA GLU A 21 -21.63 26.14 25.34
C GLU A 21 -21.82 25.09 26.44
N CYS A 22 -21.75 23.80 26.10
CA CYS A 22 -21.93 22.68 27.02
C CYS A 22 -20.83 22.69 28.11
N GLU A 23 -21.15 22.34 29.36
CA GLU A 23 -20.16 22.23 30.46
C GLU A 23 -19.01 21.30 30.06
N LYS A 24 -19.35 20.19 29.42
CA LYS A 24 -18.41 19.22 28.86
C LYS A 24 -17.40 19.84 27.88
N TYR A 25 -17.80 20.83 27.08
CA TYR A 25 -16.90 21.50 26.12
C TYR A 25 -15.89 22.38 26.86
N LYS A 26 -16.35 23.13 27.87
CA LYS A 26 -15.50 23.97 28.71
C LYS A 26 -14.49 23.12 29.49
N GLU A 27 -14.92 22.00 30.06
CA GLU A 27 -14.04 21.04 30.72
C GLU A 27 -12.98 20.46 29.77
N LEU A 28 -13.39 20.04 28.57
CA LEU A 28 -12.47 19.47 27.59
C LEU A 28 -11.45 20.52 27.10
N LYS A 29 -11.88 21.77 26.92
CA LYS A 29 -10.98 22.89 26.61
C LYS A 29 -9.96 23.14 27.73
N GLN A 30 -10.38 23.12 29.00
CA GLN A 30 -9.46 23.23 30.14
C GLN A 30 -8.49 22.05 30.24
N LYS A 31 -8.91 20.85 29.83
CA LYS A 31 -8.06 19.64 29.74
C LYS A 31 -7.14 19.63 28.51
N GLY A 32 -7.10 20.72 27.74
CA GLY A 32 -6.20 20.89 26.59
C GLY A 32 -6.71 20.29 25.28
N PHE A 33 -8.00 20.00 25.15
CA PHE A 33 -8.56 19.53 23.87
C PHE A 33 -8.76 20.68 22.87
N LEU A 34 -8.37 20.45 21.62
CA LEU A 34 -8.48 21.38 20.50
C LEU A 34 -9.60 20.96 19.54
N GLU A 35 -10.06 21.90 18.71
CA GLU A 35 -11.08 21.59 17.70
C GLU A 35 -10.49 20.63 16.66
N PHE A 36 -11.20 19.55 16.37
CA PHE A 36 -10.76 18.54 15.41
C PHE A 36 -11.36 18.81 14.04
N ILE A 37 -10.53 18.77 13.01
CA ILE A 37 -10.92 18.90 11.61
C ILE A 37 -10.50 17.62 10.88
N PRO A 38 -11.43 16.70 10.59
CA PRO A 38 -11.14 15.54 9.76
C PRO A 38 -11.07 15.92 8.28
N GLU A 39 -10.07 15.41 7.58
CA GLU A 39 -10.08 15.36 6.11
C GLU A 39 -10.68 14.04 5.62
N THR A 40 -11.38 14.10 4.49
CA THR A 40 -11.90 12.91 3.83
C THR A 40 -10.76 12.00 3.40
N PRO A 41 -10.82 10.68 3.70
CA PRO A 41 -9.82 9.73 3.24
C PRO A 41 -9.67 9.79 1.71
N PRO A 42 -8.43 9.79 1.19
CA PRO A 42 -8.21 9.78 -0.25
C PRO A 42 -8.62 8.44 -0.86
N GLN A 43 -8.95 8.46 -2.14
CA GLN A 43 -9.11 7.23 -2.93
C GLN A 43 -7.71 6.66 -3.22
N ILE A 44 -7.46 5.42 -2.79
CA ILE A 44 -6.18 4.73 -2.97
C ILE A 44 -6.36 3.43 -3.75
N THR A 45 -5.32 3.03 -4.47
CA THR A 45 -5.25 1.70 -5.09
C THR A 45 -4.64 0.66 -4.14
N LEU A 46 -4.71 -0.63 -4.47
CA LEU A 46 -4.07 -1.71 -3.67
C LEU A 46 -2.56 -1.55 -3.54
N GLU A 47 -1.92 -0.89 -4.52
CA GLU A 47 -0.49 -0.57 -4.50
C GLU A 47 -0.15 0.61 -3.59
N GLN A 48 -1.13 1.24 -2.96
CA GLN A 48 -0.98 2.41 -2.11
C GLN A 48 -1.48 2.14 -0.70
N ILE A 49 -0.92 2.85 0.27
CA ILE A 49 -1.40 2.90 1.63
C ILE A 49 -1.59 4.36 2.03
N ALA A 50 -2.72 4.67 2.66
CA ALA A 50 -2.98 5.97 3.24
C ALA A 50 -2.68 5.92 4.75
N THR A 51 -1.71 6.69 5.21
CA THR A 51 -1.39 6.85 6.63
C THR A 51 -1.93 8.19 7.10
N ASN A 52 -2.66 8.18 8.20
CA ASN A 52 -3.14 9.41 8.83
C ASN A 52 -2.00 10.11 9.58
N SER A 53 -1.95 11.43 9.49
CA SER A 53 -1.11 12.29 10.31
C SER A 53 -1.95 13.42 10.90
N PHE A 54 -1.47 14.04 11.99
CA PHE A 54 -2.19 15.10 12.67
C PHE A 54 -1.29 16.32 12.82
N ASP A 55 -1.75 17.46 12.32
CA ASP A 55 -1.05 18.73 12.43
C ASP A 55 -1.84 19.70 13.32
N ILE A 56 -1.12 20.52 14.09
CA ILE A 56 -1.73 21.60 14.85
C ILE A 56 -1.64 22.89 14.03
N ILE A 57 -2.77 23.38 13.54
CA ILE A 57 -2.87 24.60 12.72
C ILE A 57 -3.86 25.55 13.40
N LYS A 58 -3.38 26.73 13.83
CA LYS A 58 -4.22 27.76 14.47
C LYS A 58 -5.08 27.23 15.62
N GLU A 59 -4.46 26.53 16.58
CA GLU A 59 -5.13 25.91 17.74
C GLU A 59 -6.20 24.85 17.39
N ARG A 60 -6.09 24.23 16.22
CA ARG A 60 -6.94 23.12 15.78
C ARG A 60 -6.07 21.93 15.40
N ILE A 61 -6.57 20.73 15.67
CA ILE A 61 -5.94 19.50 15.21
C ILE A 61 -6.59 19.14 13.88
N VAL A 62 -5.78 19.14 12.82
CA VAL A 62 -6.19 18.80 11.46
C VAL A 62 -5.67 17.41 11.15
N GLN A 63 -6.57 16.49 10.82
CA GLN A 63 -6.19 15.20 10.27
C GLN A 63 -5.81 15.37 8.80
N LYS A 64 -4.68 14.81 8.42
CA LYS A 64 -4.22 14.73 7.03
C LYS A 64 -3.95 13.29 6.65
N TRP A 65 -3.91 13.06 5.35
CA TRP A 65 -3.59 11.76 4.77
C TRP A 65 -2.31 11.84 3.95
N ASN A 66 -1.37 10.94 4.23
CA ASN A 66 -0.16 10.75 3.44
C ASN A 66 -0.27 9.44 2.68
N ILE A 67 -0.20 9.51 1.35
CA ILE A 67 -0.28 8.34 0.48
C ILE A 67 1.14 7.87 0.18
N LYS A 68 1.44 6.61 0.45
CA LYS A 68 2.73 5.97 0.17
C LYS A 68 2.53 4.68 -0.62
N ALA A 69 3.60 4.19 -1.23
CA ALA A 69 3.59 2.87 -1.85
C ALA A 69 3.39 1.78 -0.79
N ASN A 70 2.51 0.83 -1.09
CA ASN A 70 2.32 -0.37 -0.29
C ASN A 70 3.38 -1.41 -0.67
N ASN A 71 4.60 -1.23 -0.15
CA ASN A 71 5.74 -2.08 -0.48
C ASN A 71 5.49 -3.56 -0.16
N GLN A 72 4.72 -3.86 0.89
CA GLN A 72 4.35 -5.25 1.21
C GLN A 72 3.48 -5.87 0.11
N TYR A 73 2.45 -5.15 -0.36
CA TYR A 73 1.61 -5.62 -1.46
C TYR A 73 2.42 -5.81 -2.74
N ILE A 74 3.25 -4.83 -3.11
CA ILE A 74 4.08 -4.89 -4.32
C ILE A 74 5.05 -6.07 -4.24
N ASN A 75 5.70 -6.29 -3.10
CA ASN A 75 6.59 -7.44 -2.88
C ASN A 75 5.83 -8.77 -3.04
N ASN A 76 4.62 -8.89 -2.48
CA ASN A 76 3.82 -10.10 -2.65
C ASN A 76 3.46 -10.36 -4.13
N GLN A 77 3.17 -9.31 -4.91
CA GLN A 77 2.94 -9.47 -6.35
C GLN A 77 4.21 -9.94 -7.08
N VAL A 78 5.38 -9.39 -6.73
CA VAL A 78 6.67 -9.84 -7.28
C VAL A 78 6.93 -11.32 -6.97
N GLU A 79 6.70 -11.77 -5.73
CA GLU A 79 6.89 -13.16 -5.35
C GLU A 79 5.92 -14.10 -6.08
N ASN A 80 4.66 -13.71 -6.25
CA ASN A 80 3.70 -14.49 -7.04
C ASN A 80 4.14 -14.62 -8.52
N LEU A 81 4.69 -13.56 -9.11
CA LEU A 81 5.20 -13.59 -10.48
C LEU A 81 6.46 -14.46 -10.61
N LYS A 82 7.35 -14.45 -9.61
CA LYS A 82 8.49 -15.38 -9.56
C LYS A 82 8.02 -16.83 -9.46
N HIS A 83 7.02 -17.12 -8.63
CA HIS A 83 6.46 -18.46 -8.53
C HIS A 83 5.88 -18.94 -9.87
N LYS A 84 5.19 -18.07 -10.63
CA LYS A 84 4.74 -18.41 -12.00
C LYS A 84 5.88 -18.72 -12.97
N LEU A 85 7.04 -18.07 -12.82
CA LEU A 85 8.24 -18.42 -13.59
C LEU A 85 8.75 -19.81 -13.17
N GLU A 86 8.84 -20.09 -11.87
CA GLU A 86 9.27 -21.39 -11.36
C GLU A 86 8.35 -22.52 -11.83
N GLU A 87 7.03 -22.31 -11.75
CA GLU A 87 6.02 -23.27 -12.22
C GLU A 87 6.15 -23.60 -13.71
N SER A 88 6.68 -22.70 -14.54
CA SER A 88 6.87 -22.93 -15.97
C SER A 88 8.29 -23.38 -16.34
N ASP A 89 9.20 -23.53 -15.38
CA ASP A 89 10.59 -23.94 -15.66
C ASP A 89 10.67 -25.36 -16.22
N TYR A 90 9.82 -26.28 -15.76
CA TYR A 90 9.80 -27.64 -16.29
C TYR A 90 9.48 -27.69 -17.79
N GLN A 91 8.69 -26.74 -18.30
CA GLN A 91 8.34 -26.66 -19.73
C GLN A 91 9.55 -26.24 -20.56
N ILE A 92 10.37 -25.31 -20.04
CA ILE A 92 11.65 -24.91 -20.64
C ILE A 92 12.62 -26.09 -20.65
N ILE A 93 12.77 -26.78 -19.51
CA ILE A 93 13.65 -27.94 -19.38
C ILE A 93 13.24 -29.03 -20.39
N LYS A 94 11.94 -29.33 -20.50
CA LYS A 94 11.41 -30.32 -21.46
C LYS A 94 11.69 -29.95 -22.92
N CYS A 95 11.57 -28.68 -23.28
CA CYS A 95 11.93 -28.21 -24.62
C CYS A 95 13.43 -28.34 -24.87
N TYR A 96 14.26 -28.04 -23.86
CA TYR A 96 15.71 -28.13 -23.97
C TYR A 96 16.17 -29.59 -24.14
N GLU A 97 15.62 -30.51 -23.35
CA GLU A 97 15.85 -31.97 -23.47
C GLU A 97 15.52 -32.46 -24.89
N ALA A 98 14.30 -32.18 -25.37
CA ALA A 98 13.87 -32.60 -26.71
C ALA A 98 14.77 -32.01 -27.81
N SER A 99 15.14 -30.73 -27.69
CA SER A 99 16.01 -30.06 -28.65
C SER A 99 17.39 -30.72 -28.73
N LEU A 100 17.97 -31.16 -27.61
CA LEU A 100 19.27 -31.82 -27.59
C LEU A 100 19.24 -33.22 -28.19
N LEU A 101 18.10 -33.91 -28.09
CA LEU A 101 17.88 -35.22 -28.68
C LEU A 101 17.46 -35.17 -30.16
N GLY A 102 17.21 -33.97 -30.71
CA GLY A 102 16.66 -33.79 -32.05
C GLY A 102 15.18 -34.19 -32.15
N GLU A 103 14.49 -34.24 -31.02
CA GLU A 103 13.06 -34.57 -30.94
C GLU A 103 12.18 -33.35 -31.20
N LYS A 104 10.91 -33.60 -31.48
CA LYS A 104 9.90 -32.56 -31.58
C LYS A 104 9.71 -31.89 -30.22
N LEU A 105 9.73 -30.56 -30.19
CA LEU A 105 9.50 -29.80 -28.97
C LEU A 105 8.09 -30.08 -28.40
N PRO A 106 7.97 -30.38 -27.09
CA PRO A 106 6.69 -30.69 -26.45
C PRO A 106 5.81 -29.44 -26.20
N TYR A 107 6.40 -28.25 -26.22
CA TYR A 107 5.70 -26.97 -26.07
C TYR A 107 6.17 -25.97 -27.14
N ASP A 108 5.36 -24.95 -27.43
CA ASP A 108 5.81 -23.82 -28.25
C ASP A 108 6.79 -22.96 -27.44
N ILE A 109 8.07 -23.13 -27.73
CA ILE A 109 9.14 -22.44 -27.02
C ILE A 109 9.14 -20.92 -27.26
N LYS A 110 8.61 -20.45 -28.40
CA LYS A 110 8.54 -19.02 -28.71
C LYS A 110 7.44 -18.34 -27.89
N GLU A 111 6.26 -18.97 -27.84
CA GLU A 111 5.15 -18.49 -27.01
C GLU A 111 5.53 -18.52 -25.52
N LEU A 112 6.09 -19.64 -25.06
CA LEU A 112 6.54 -19.78 -23.68
C LEU A 112 7.59 -18.73 -23.29
N HIS A 113 8.55 -18.47 -24.17
CA HIS A 113 9.56 -17.43 -23.96
C HIS A 113 8.91 -16.03 -23.87
N ALA A 114 7.98 -15.72 -24.77
CA ALA A 114 7.29 -14.42 -24.79
C ALA A 114 6.50 -14.19 -23.48
N VAL A 115 5.73 -15.18 -23.02
CA VAL A 115 4.98 -15.09 -21.76
C VAL A 115 5.93 -14.89 -20.57
N ARG A 116 7.00 -15.69 -20.49
CA ARG A 116 7.99 -15.55 -19.42
C ARG A 116 8.70 -14.20 -19.45
N GLN A 117 8.93 -13.62 -20.63
CA GLN A 117 9.53 -12.29 -20.75
C GLN A 117 8.58 -11.20 -20.24
N GLN A 118 7.28 -11.27 -20.57
CA GLN A 118 6.28 -10.36 -20.03
C GLN A 118 6.22 -10.38 -18.50
N ILE A 119 6.30 -11.58 -17.90
CA ILE A 119 6.33 -11.72 -16.44
C ILE A 119 7.59 -11.05 -15.84
N ARG A 120 8.76 -11.21 -16.47
CA ARG A 120 9.99 -10.53 -16.04
C ARG A 120 9.89 -9.02 -16.17
N ASP A 121 9.29 -8.53 -17.24
CA ASP A 121 9.09 -7.10 -17.45
C ASP A 121 8.16 -6.51 -16.38
N GLU A 122 7.10 -7.22 -16.00
CA GLU A 122 6.20 -6.84 -14.91
C GLU A 122 6.91 -6.81 -13.55
N ILE A 123 7.73 -7.83 -13.25
CA ILE A 123 8.59 -7.84 -12.04
C ILE A 123 9.49 -6.60 -12.01
N ASN A 124 10.15 -6.28 -13.12
CA ASN A 124 11.03 -5.12 -13.21
C ASN A 124 10.28 -3.80 -12.99
N ILE A 125 9.06 -3.66 -13.52
CA ILE A 125 8.20 -2.50 -13.30
C ILE A 125 7.85 -2.36 -11.81
N LEU A 126 7.41 -3.44 -11.17
CA LEU A 126 7.04 -3.45 -9.75
C LEU A 126 8.24 -3.15 -8.84
N GLN A 127 9.41 -3.73 -9.13
CA GLN A 127 10.63 -3.46 -8.38
C GLN A 127 11.08 -2.00 -8.49
N LYS A 128 10.96 -1.38 -9.67
CA LYS A 128 11.24 0.06 -9.85
C LYS A 128 10.32 0.94 -9.02
N LYS A 129 9.05 0.55 -8.81
CA LYS A 129 8.13 1.29 -7.93
C LYS A 129 8.61 1.30 -6.48
N ILE A 130 9.25 0.23 -6.02
CA ILE A 130 9.82 0.15 -4.66
C ILE A 130 11.12 0.93 -4.57
N SER A 131 12.01 0.85 -5.57
CA SER A 131 13.32 1.52 -5.52
C SER A 131 13.25 3.05 -5.67
N ASN A 132 12.18 3.58 -6.26
CA ASN A 132 11.96 5.01 -6.45
C ASN A 132 11.05 5.65 -5.38
N ALA A 133 10.65 4.88 -4.35
CA ALA A 133 9.80 5.33 -3.24
C ALA A 133 10.65 5.69 -2.01
#